data_AF-A0A967ST98-F1
#
_entry.id   AF-A0A967ST98-F1
#
_cell.length_a   1.000
_cell.length_b   1.000
_cell.length_c   1.000
_cell.angle_alpha   90.00
_cell.angle_beta   90.00
_cell.angle_gamma   90.00
#
_symmetry.space_group_name_H-M   'P 1'
#
loop_
_entity.id
_entity.type
_entity.pdbx_description
1 polymer ?
#
loop_
_entity_poly.entity_id
_entity_poly.type
_entity_poly.pdbx_seq_one_letter_code
_entity_poly.pdbx_strand_id
1 'polypeptide(L)' 'NYQRVQQALTKLRPVADRLGITLAQLALAWLIAQPNTCAIAGARNAEQALDNAKAAEVLLS' A
#
# COMPACT_ATOMS: atom_id res chain seq x y z
N ASN A 1 10.25 -15.35 10.65
CA ASN A 1 9.56 -14.50 9.64
C ASN A 1 8.56 -13.54 10.31
N TYR A 2 7.61 -14.04 11.09
CA TYR A 2 6.56 -13.23 11.76
C TYR A 2 7.07 -11.97 12.48
N GLN A 3 8.05 -12.10 13.38
CA GLN A 3 8.59 -10.94 14.13
C GLN A 3 9.16 -9.84 13.22
N ARG A 4 9.87 -10.22 12.15
CA ARG A 4 10.43 -9.27 11.17
C ARG A 4 9.33 -8.51 10.42
N VAL A 5 8.28 -9.21 10.02
CA VAL A 5 7.11 -8.61 9.36
C VAL A 5 6.42 -7.63 10.30
N GLN A 6 6.18 -8.02 11.56
CA GLN A 6 5.57 -7.13 12.56
C GLN A 6 6.40 -5.86 12.77
N GLN A 7 7.73 -5.98 12.90
CA GLN A 7 8.62 -4.83 13.01
C GLN A 7 8.54 -3.90 11.79
N ALA A 8 8.44 -4.44 10.58
CA ALA A 8 8.26 -3.64 9.37
C ALA A 8 6.91 -2.91 9.37
N LEU A 9 5.82 -3.62 9.70
CA LEU A 9 4.47 -3.03 9.78
C LEU A 9 4.41 -1.90 10.82
N THR A 10 5.02 -2.08 11.99
CA THR A 10 5.10 -1.03 13.03
C THR A 10 5.80 0.23 12.52
N LYS A 11 6.85 0.08 11.71
CA LYS A 11 7.58 1.22 11.14
C LYS A 11 6.83 1.89 9.99
N LEU A 12 6.03 1.14 9.24
CA LEU A 12 5.26 1.67 8.10
C LEU A 12 3.94 2.33 8.51
N ARG A 13 3.34 1.90 9.63
CA ARG A 13 2.06 2.43 10.11
C ARG A 13 2.03 3.97 10.20
N PRO A 14 3.03 4.64 10.81
CA PRO A 14 3.02 6.11 10.90
C PRO A 14 3.11 6.83 9.55
N VAL A 15 3.62 6.16 8.49
CA VAL A 15 3.63 6.72 7.14
C VAL A 15 2.23 6.65 6.54
N ALA A 16 1.57 5.50 6.64
CA ALA A 16 0.19 5.32 6.20
C ALA A 16 -0.77 6.26 6.94
N ASP A 17 -0.61 6.39 8.26
CA ASP A 17 -1.45 7.24 9.10
C ASP A 17 -1.31 8.73 8.73
N ARG A 18 -0.08 9.21 8.45
CA ARG A 18 0.16 10.60 8.00
C ARG A 18 -0.51 10.92 6.67
N LEU A 19 -0.64 9.92 5.80
CA LEU A 19 -1.27 10.06 4.49
C LEU A 19 -2.77 9.74 4.52
N GLY A 20 -3.30 9.24 5.65
CA GLY A 20 -4.71 8.86 5.78
C GLY A 20 -5.09 7.64 4.93
N ILE A 21 -4.14 6.75 4.64
CA ILE A 21 -4.34 5.57 3.76
C ILE A 21 -4.12 4.25 4.51
N THR A 22 -4.53 3.14 3.90
CA THR A 22 -4.26 1.82 4.45
C THR A 22 -2.81 1.38 4.19
N LEU A 23 -2.29 0.42 4.97
CA LEU A 23 -0.98 -0.18 4.69
C LEU A 23 -0.92 -0.90 3.33
N ALA A 24 -2.06 -1.43 2.86
CA ALA A 24 -2.17 -2.03 1.54
C ALA A 24 -2.02 -0.97 0.44
N GLN A 25 -2.72 0.16 0.57
CA GLN A 25 -2.58 1.30 -0.33
C GLN A 25 -1.16 1.86 -0.31
N LEU A 26 -0.53 1.99 0.86
CA LEU A 26 0.86 2.42 0.96
C LEU A 26 1.82 1.49 0.18
N ALA A 27 1.65 0.17 0.32
CA ALA A 27 2.50 -0.80 -0.36
C ALA A 27 2.31 -0.76 -1.90
N LEU A 28 1.06 -0.65 -2.36
CA LEU A 28 0.73 -0.54 -3.78
C LEU A 28 1.25 0.79 -4.37
N ALA A 29 1.01 1.91 -3.68
CA ALA A 29 1.49 3.23 -4.09
C ALA A 29 3.02 3.27 -4.20
N TRP A 30 3.73 2.66 -3.24
CA TRP A 30 5.19 2.58 -3.28
C TRP A 30 5.69 1.82 -4.51
N LEU A 31 5.02 0.70 -4.85
CA LEU A 31 5.38 -0.11 -6.02
C LEU A 31 5.09 0.64 -7.33
N ILE A 32 3.94 1.32 -7.42
CA ILE A 32 3.54 2.14 -8.58
C ILE A 32 4.50 3.30 -8.81
N ALA A 33 5.02 3.90 -7.73
CA ALA A 33 5.98 5.00 -7.81
C ALA A 33 7.37 4.57 -8.34
N GLN A 34 7.67 3.27 -8.41
CA GLN A 34 8.93 2.79 -8.96
C GLN A 34 8.93 2.88 -10.51
N PRO A 35 10.05 3.25 -11.14
CA PRO A 35 10.13 3.33 -12.59
C PRO A 35 9.89 1.96 -13.24
N ASN A 36 9.21 1.96 -14.40
CA ASN A 36 8.97 0.78 -15.23
C ASN A 36 8.29 -0.39 -14.48
N THR A 37 7.45 -0.10 -13.49
CA THR A 37 6.81 -1.11 -12.64
C THR A 37 5.28 -0.99 -12.71
N CYS A 38 4.60 -2.12 -12.51
CA CYS A 38 3.14 -2.17 -12.37
C CYS A 38 2.77 -3.04 -11.15
N ALA A 39 1.75 -2.63 -10.41
CA ALA A 39 1.23 -3.39 -9.28
C ALA A 39 0.13 -4.35 -9.72
N ILE A 40 0.28 -5.64 -9.42
CA ILE A 40 -0.76 -6.66 -9.60
C ILE A 40 -1.41 -6.91 -8.25
N ALA A 41 -2.59 -6.34 -8.05
CA ALA A 41 -3.34 -6.47 -6.80
C ALA A 41 -4.47 -7.52 -6.93
N GLY A 42 -4.46 -8.53 -6.06
CA GLY A 42 -5.56 -9.48 -5.96
C GLY A 42 -6.76 -8.86 -5.23
N ALA A 43 -7.96 -9.16 -5.71
CA ALA A 43 -9.21 -8.79 -5.04
C ALA A 43 -10.17 -9.99 -5.04
N ARG A 44 -10.94 -10.16 -3.95
CA ARG A 44 -11.98 -11.17 -3.81
C ARG A 44 -13.38 -10.60 -3.99
N ASN A 45 -13.52 -9.28 -3.95
CA ASN A 45 -14.78 -8.57 -4.13
C ASN A 45 -14.52 -7.17 -4.70
N ALA A 46 -15.60 -6.47 -5.05
CA ALA A 46 -15.54 -5.14 -5.66
C ALA A 46 -14.96 -4.09 -4.70
N GLU A 47 -15.25 -4.18 -3.40
CA GLU A 47 -14.74 -3.24 -2.39
C GLU A 47 -13.21 -3.28 -2.32
N GLN A 48 -12.60 -4.47 -2.31
CA GLN A 48 -11.14 -4.62 -2.35
C GLN A 48 -10.55 -4.10 -3.66
N ALA A 49 -11.21 -4.31 -4.79
CA ALA A 49 -10.75 -3.76 -6.07
C ALA A 49 -10.74 -2.23 -6.05
N LEU A 50 -11.79 -1.60 -5.51
CA LEU A 50 -11.86 -0.15 -5.32
C LEU A 50 -10.82 0.36 -4.32
N ASP A 51 -10.62 -0.32 -3.19
CA ASP A 51 -9.61 0.07 -2.20
C ASP A 51 -8.18 -0.01 -2.75
N ASN A 52 -7.88 -1.06 -3.52
CA ASN A 52 -6.60 -1.21 -4.21
C ASN A 52 -6.40 -0.10 -5.26
N ALA A 53 -7.42 0.23 -6.04
CA ALA A 53 -7.34 1.25 -7.10
C ALA A 53 -7.01 2.64 -6.55
N LYS A 54 -7.55 3.01 -5.37
CA LYS A 54 -7.25 4.28 -4.68
C LYS A 54 -5.76 4.48 -4.40
N ALA A 55 -4.96 3.41 -4.35
CA ALA A 55 -3.51 3.52 -4.18
C ALA A 55 -2.82 4.28 -5.32
N ALA A 56 -3.40 4.30 -6.52
CA ALA A 56 -2.84 5.03 -7.67
C ALA A 56 -2.95 6.57 -7.53
N GLU A 57 -3.82 7.05 -6.64
CA GLU A 57 -4.02 8.49 -6.36
C GLU A 57 -3.08 9.00 -5.26
N VAL A 58 -2.31 8.10 -4.63
CA VAL A 58 -1.40 8.45 -3.54
C VAL A 58 -0.10 9.02 -4.11
N LEU A 59 0.18 10.28 -3.81
CA LEU A 59 1.46 10.92 -4.10
C LEU A 59 2.42 10.72 -2.92
N LEU A 60 3.50 9.98 -3.17
CA LEU A 60 4.59 9.81 -2.21
C LEU A 60 5.64 10.89 -2.46
N SER A 61 5.89 11.74 -1.45
CA SER A 61 6.86 12.84 -1.47
C SER A 61 8.06 12.56 -0.58
#